data_AF-A0A1G0LK06-F1
#
_entry.id   AF-A0A1G0LK06-F1
#
_cell.length_a   1.000
_cell.length_b   1.000
_cell.length_c   1.000
_cell.angle_alpha   90.00
_cell.angle_beta   90.00
_cell.angle_gamma   90.00
#
_symmetry.space_group_name_H-M   'P 1'
#
loop_
_entity.id
_entity.type
_entity.pdbx_description
1 polymer ?
#
loop_
_entity_poly.entity_id
_entity_poly.type
_entity_poly.pdbx_seq_one_letter_code
_entity_poly.pdbx_strand_id
1 'polypeptide(L)'
;MQYSEDRISHLSHEIMECLWRDDLADVTDESRALARVKQSLTAFFLVADEVEEAVRAKLRNRAQGSRDWDVLYQKFYQEELVRRKL
;
A
#
# COMPACT_ATOMS: atom_id res chain seq x y z
N MET A 1 -0.36 1.19 -8.74
CA MET A 1 -1.31 0.21 -9.35
C MET A 1 -2.58 0.22 -8.52
N GLN A 2 -3.73 0.58 -9.08
CA GLN A 2 -4.99 0.57 -8.33
C GLN A 2 -5.40 -0.88 -8.02
N TYR A 3 -5.34 -1.28 -6.75
CA TYR A 3 -5.84 -2.58 -6.31
C TYR A 3 -7.37 -2.61 -6.49
N SER A 4 -7.91 -3.68 -7.09
CA SER A 4 -9.36 -3.81 -7.24
C SER A 4 -10.04 -3.97 -5.87
N GLU A 5 -11.27 -3.49 -5.77
CA GLU A 5 -12.08 -3.62 -4.55
C GLU A 5 -12.20 -5.08 -4.10
N ASP A 6 -12.31 -6.01 -5.05
CA ASP A 6 -12.32 -7.45 -4.79
C ASP A 6 -11.05 -7.94 -4.09
N ARG A 7 -9.87 -7.45 -4.51
CA ARG A 7 -8.59 -7.81 -3.88
C ARG A 7 -8.47 -7.23 -2.48
N ILE A 8 -8.89 -5.99 -2.28
CA ILE A 8 -8.91 -5.36 -0.96
C ILE A 8 -9.85 -6.14 -0.04
N SER A 9 -11.02 -6.56 -0.54
CA SER A 9 -11.97 -7.36 0.21
C SER A 9 -11.38 -8.72 0.60
N HIS A 10 -10.77 -9.43 -0.36
CA HIS A 10 -10.13 -10.72 -0.10
C HIS A 10 -9.03 -10.61 0.98
N LEU A 11 -8.11 -9.66 0.84
CA LEU A 11 -7.05 -9.42 1.82
C LEU A 11 -7.61 -9.04 3.20
N SER A 12 -8.71 -8.28 3.23
CA SER A 12 -9.34 -7.91 4.50
C SER A 12 -9.90 -9.13 5.23
N HIS A 13 -10.49 -10.09 4.49
CA HIS A 13 -10.96 -11.34 5.08
C HIS A 13 -9.79 -12.21 5.56
N GLU A 14 -8.70 -12.35 4.80
CA GLU A 14 -7.53 -13.10 5.23
C GLU A 14 -6.88 -12.51 6.50
N ILE A 15 -6.80 -11.17 6.59
CA ILE A 15 -6.30 -10.49 7.78
C ILE A 15 -7.21 -10.78 8.98
N MET A 16 -8.52 -10.67 8.80
CA MET A 16 -9.49 -11.00 9.85
C MET A 16 -9.35 -12.45 10.32
N GLU A 17 -9.22 -13.41 9.41
CA GLU A 17 -9.00 -14.81 9.76
C GLU A 17 -7.69 -15.03 10.52
N CYS A 18 -6.60 -14.35 10.15
CA CYS A 18 -5.34 -14.44 10.88
C CYS A 18 -5.45 -13.86 12.29
N LEU A 19 -6.14 -12.72 12.46
CA LEU A 19 -6.37 -12.11 13.77
C LEU A 19 -7.09 -13.06 14.74
N TRP A 20 -8.09 -13.79 14.22
CA TRP A 20 -8.82 -14.80 14.98
C TRP A 20 -7.98 -16.06 15.25
N ARG A 21 -7.34 -16.62 14.21
CA ARG A 21 -6.59 -17.87 14.30
C ARG A 21 -5.42 -17.77 15.28
N ASP A 22 -4.73 -16.63 15.25
CA ASP A 22 -3.50 -16.42 15.99
C ASP A 22 -3.76 -15.71 17.36
N ASP A 23 -5.04 -15.58 17.76
CA ASP A 23 -5.52 -14.96 19.01
C ASP A 23 -4.91 -13.57 19.27
N LEU A 24 -4.79 -12.77 18.20
CA LEU A 24 -4.10 -11.48 18.24
C LEU A 24 -5.00 -10.34 18.70
N ALA A 25 -6.33 -10.50 18.59
CA ALA A 25 -7.29 -9.50 18.97
C ALA A 25 -8.66 -10.11 19.29
N ASP A 26 -9.26 -9.67 20.40
CA ASP A 26 -10.66 -9.94 20.72
C ASP A 26 -11.57 -9.03 19.91
N VAL A 27 -12.10 -9.55 18.81
CA VAL A 27 -13.02 -8.81 17.95
C VAL A 27 -14.46 -9.09 18.37
N THR A 28 -15.08 -8.12 19.05
CA THR A 28 -16.49 -8.20 19.45
C THR A 28 -17.48 -7.89 18.33
N ASP A 29 -17.07 -7.10 17.33
CA ASP A 29 -17.88 -6.75 16.16
C ASP A 29 -17.06 -6.96 14.88
N GLU A 30 -17.23 -8.14 14.29
CA GLU A 30 -16.51 -8.57 13.08
C GLU A 30 -16.79 -7.68 11.88
N SER A 31 -18.04 -7.21 11.72
CA SER A 31 -18.42 -6.37 10.60
C SER A 31 -17.73 -5.01 10.67
N ARG A 32 -17.69 -4.42 11.86
CA ARG A 32 -16.97 -3.17 12.10
C ARG A 32 -15.46 -3.36 11.96
N ALA A 33 -14.90 -4.45 12.46
CA ALA A 33 -13.47 -4.74 12.32
C ALA A 33 -13.08 -4.92 10.86
N LEU A 34 -13.83 -5.72 10.09
CA LEU A 34 -13.61 -5.89 8.66
C LEU A 34 -13.68 -4.57 7.89
N ALA A 35 -14.65 -3.71 8.21
CA ALA A 35 -14.75 -2.38 7.61
C ALA A 35 -13.54 -1.49 7.92
N ARG A 36 -12.98 -1.60 9.14
CA ARG A 36 -11.76 -0.88 9.53
C ARG A 36 -10.52 -1.40 8.82
N VAL A 37 -10.40 -2.71 8.66
CA VAL A 37 -9.31 -3.33 7.87
C VAL A 37 -9.38 -2.86 6.42
N LYS A 38 -10.58 -2.92 5.81
CA LYS A 38 -10.82 -2.41 4.44
C LYS A 38 -10.41 -0.94 4.30
N GLN A 39 -10.88 -0.06 5.20
CA GLN A 39 -10.49 1.35 5.18
C GLN A 39 -8.98 1.56 5.31
N SER A 40 -8.33 0.80 6.20
CA SER A 40 -6.88 0.92 6.43
C SER A 40 -6.08 0.48 5.21
N LEU A 41 -6.47 -0.64 4.58
CA LEU A 41 -5.85 -1.11 3.34
C LEU A 41 -6.06 -0.12 2.19
N THR A 42 -7.28 0.39 2.01
CA THR A 42 -7.57 1.39 0.96
C THR A 42 -6.73 2.65 1.16
N ALA A 43 -6.64 3.16 2.39
CA ALA A 43 -5.82 4.33 2.70
C ALA A 43 -4.33 4.06 2.44
N PHE A 44 -3.83 2.88 2.82
CA PHE A 44 -2.45 2.48 2.57
C PHE A 44 -2.14 2.44 1.07
N PHE A 45 -2.98 1.81 0.26
CA PHE A 45 -2.76 1.71 -1.19
C PHE A 45 -2.90 3.06 -1.89
N LEU A 46 -3.80 3.93 -1.43
CA LEU A 46 -3.91 5.29 -1.98
C LEU A 46 -2.59 6.06 -1.79
N VAL A 47 -2.01 5.99 -0.59
CA VAL A 47 -0.72 6.63 -0.30
C VAL A 47 0.40 6.00 -1.13
N ALA A 48 0.41 4.68 -1.29
CA ALA A 48 1.38 3.99 -2.12
C ALA A 48 1.30 4.42 -3.60
N ASP A 49 0.09 4.59 -4.13
CA ASP A 49 -0.15 5.08 -5.49
C ASP A 49 0.33 6.54 -5.65
N GLU A 50 0.07 7.41 -4.68
CA GLU A 50 0.58 8.79 -4.70
C GLU A 50 2.12 8.87 -4.68
N VAL A 51 2.77 7.98 -3.93
CA VAL A 51 4.24 7.85 -3.92
C VAL A 51 4.71 7.39 -5.30
N GLU A 52 4.06 6.38 -5.88
CA GLU A 52 4.40 5.85 -7.20
C GLU A 52 4.26 6.92 -8.30
N GLU A 53 3.17 7.69 -8.28
CA GLU A 53 2.95 8.81 -9.21
C GLU A 53 4.01 9.91 -9.06
N ALA A 54 4.36 10.27 -7.82
CA ALA A 54 5.39 11.27 -7.57
C ALA A 54 6.78 10.82 -8.09
N VAL A 55 7.13 9.55 -7.88
CA VAL A 55 8.37 8.96 -8.41
C VAL A 55 8.34 8.90 -9.93
N ARG A 56 7.24 8.45 -10.54
CA ARG A 56 7.06 8.45 -12.01
C ARG A 56 7.16 9.84 -12.61
N ALA A 57 6.61 10.86 -11.95
CA ALA A 57 6.73 12.25 -12.38
C ALA A 57 8.19 12.73 -12.39
N LYS A 58 8.98 12.37 -11.37
CA LYS A 58 10.44 12.66 -11.31
C LYS A 58 11.23 11.91 -12.39
N LEU A 59 10.78 10.72 -12.77
CA LEU A 59 11.44 9.87 -13.78
C LEU A 59 10.93 10.07 -15.22
N ARG A 60 9.93 10.92 -15.46
CA ARG A 60 9.27 11.11 -16.77
C ARG A 60 10.24 11.41 -17.92
N ASN A 61 11.37 12.07 -17.64
CA ASN A 61 12.36 12.44 -18.65
C ASN A 61 13.53 11.43 -18.76
N ARG A 62 13.45 10.27 -18.08
CA ARG A 62 14.49 9.24 -18.06
C ARG A 62 14.02 8.02 -18.83
N ALA A 63 14.88 7.47 -19.69
CA ALA A 63 14.57 6.23 -20.42
C ALA A 63 14.42 5.05 -19.45
N GLN A 64 13.26 4.38 -19.48
CA GLN A 64 13.03 3.12 -18.77
C GLN A 64 14.03 2.05 -19.28
N GLY A 65 14.66 1.33 -18.36
CA GLY A 65 15.62 0.26 -18.69
C GLY A 65 17.10 0.68 -18.75
N SER A 66 17.42 1.95 -18.48
CA SER A 66 18.81 2.34 -18.20
C SER A 66 19.26 1.75 -16.85
N ARG A 67 20.53 1.36 -16.75
CA ARG A 67 21.14 0.84 -15.51
C ARG A 67 21.01 1.83 -14.33
N ASP A 68 20.93 3.12 -14.62
CA ASP A 68 20.74 4.17 -13.63
C ASP A 68 19.26 4.39 -13.25
N TRP A 69 18.32 3.87 -14.05
CA TRP A 69 16.89 4.09 -13.84
C TRP A 69 16.42 3.44 -12.53
N ASP A 70 16.80 2.19 -12.28
CA ASP A 70 16.43 1.46 -11.07
C ASP A 70 17.02 2.10 -9.81
N VAL A 71 18.28 2.53 -9.88
CA VAL A 71 18.95 3.22 -8.77
C VAL A 71 18.26 4.56 -8.44
N LEU A 72 17.88 5.32 -9.47
CA LEU A 72 17.16 6.58 -9.29
C LEU A 72 15.74 6.36 -8.80
N TYR A 73 15.06 5.31 -9.29
CA TYR A 73 13.73 4.91 -8.80
C TYR A 73 13.78 4.62 -7.31
N GLN A 74 14.70 3.77 -6.87
CA GLN A 74 14.85 3.42 -5.46
C GLN A 74 15.17 4.65 -4.61
N LYS A 75 16.05 5.54 -5.09
CA LYS A 75 16.37 6.81 -4.41
C LYS A 75 15.14 7.71 -4.26
N PHE A 76 14.40 7.96 -5.33
CA PHE A 76 13.23 8.84 -5.28
C PHE A 76 12.09 8.23 -4.48
N TYR A 77 11.93 6.91 -4.52
CA TYR A 77 10.95 6.22 -3.68
C TYR A 77 11.25 6.41 -2.19
N GLN A 78 12.50 6.21 -1.77
CA GLN A 78 12.93 6.46 -0.39
C GLN A 78 12.74 7.92 0.02
N GLU A 79 13.07 8.87 -0.87
CA GLU A 79 12.87 10.30 -0.61
C GLU A 79 11.38 10.64 -0.40
N GLU A 80 10.49 10.07 -1.21
CA GLU A 80 9.05 10.28 -1.11
C GLU A 80 8.43 9.63 0.13
N LEU A 81 8.98 8.50 0.62
CA LEU A 81 8.60 7.90 1.91
C LEU A 81 8.99 8.78 3.10
N VAL A 82 10.27 9.20 3.15
CA VAL A 82 10.79 10.08 4.22
C VAL A 82 10.01 11.40 4.25
N ARG A 83 9.71 11.98 3.09
CA ARG A 83 8.94 13.23 2.97
C ARG A 83 7.53 13.09 3.54
N ARG A 84 6.88 11.95 3.35
CA ARG A 84 5.53 11.66 3.85
C ARG A 84 5.51 11.12 5.28
N LYS A 85 6.68 10.89 5.90
CA LYS A 85 6.83 10.28 7.24
C LYS A 85 6.18 8.90 7.36
N LEU A 86 6.29 8.13 6.28
CA LEU A 86 5.85 6.72 6.22
C LEU A 86 7.00 5.79 6.63
#